data_AF-A0A3B7MXX8-F1
#
_entry.id   AF-A0A3B7MXX8-F1
#
_cell.length_a   1.000
_cell.length_b   1.000
_cell.length_c   1.000
_cell.angle_alpha   90.00
_cell.angle_beta   90.00
_cell.angle_gamma   90.00
#
_symmetry.space_group_name_H-M   'P 1'
#
loop_
_entity.id
_entity.type
_entity.pdbx_description
1 polymer ?
#
loop_
_entity_poly.entity_id
_entity_poly.type
_entity_poly.pdbx_seq_one_letter_code
_entity_poly.pdbx_strand_id
1 'polypeptide(L)'
;MINVSEFFKEIEFRVKSPLISSFLIAWLVINWEVVFGVLLYSNEALVADGFKSKIDLVRQYSSVKYFFWMPLASALVYVFVFPFVRYGIQFFQAWVNKWGSSISLAISKNGSISLSKYMELRKDYSARTNILLELIEKESSFSNLNEELTKQVSIMKQEKSKTENELTSLKEKSAKKIFEGYWKLTFHDVNADIAGSIQRRVLINSNSIYLANTGEHRQLIYTIQRIGYNAMSYDIIFILKDEQNEKVFHQIFTPMANESFDLLRNHEKDGILLSLERE
;
A
#
# COMPACT_ATOMS: atom_id res chain seq x y z
N MET A 1 6.17 -16.59 -10.92
CA MET A 1 5.59 -17.87 -10.48
C MET A 1 4.39 -17.50 -9.63
N ILE A 2 3.16 -17.77 -10.08
CA ILE A 2 1.96 -17.41 -9.30
C ILE A 2 1.98 -18.26 -8.03
N ASN A 3 1.83 -17.60 -6.89
CA ASN A 3 1.81 -18.29 -5.61
C ASN A 3 0.53 -19.11 -5.53
N VAL A 4 0.63 -20.41 -5.28
CA VAL A 4 -0.53 -21.32 -5.25
C VAL A 4 -1.61 -20.83 -4.27
N SER A 5 -1.18 -20.17 -3.19
CA SER A 5 -2.06 -19.53 -2.21
C SER A 5 -2.88 -18.36 -2.76
N GLU A 6 -2.31 -17.54 -3.65
CA GLU A 6 -3.02 -16.42 -4.29
C GLU A 6 -4.09 -16.94 -5.27
N PHE A 7 -3.76 -18.02 -6.00
CA PHE A 7 -4.72 -18.69 -6.88
C PHE A 7 -5.92 -19.25 -6.11
N PHE A 8 -5.70 -19.93 -4.97
CA PHE A 8 -6.79 -20.44 -4.14
C PHE A 8 -7.64 -19.30 -3.53
N LYS A 9 -7.04 -18.17 -3.15
CA LYS A 9 -7.77 -16.99 -2.67
C LYS A 9 -8.68 -16.39 -3.74
N GLU A 10 -8.23 -16.33 -4.99
CA GLU A 10 -9.07 -15.88 -6.10
C GLU A 10 -10.25 -16.82 -6.36
N ILE A 11 -10.02 -18.14 -6.29
CA ILE A 11 -11.09 -19.13 -6.39
C ILE A 11 -12.08 -18.98 -5.23
N GLU A 12 -11.59 -18.83 -4.00
CA GLU A 12 -12.41 -18.64 -2.81
C GLU A 12 -13.32 -17.41 -2.97
N PHE A 13 -12.77 -16.29 -3.46
CA PHE A 13 -13.53 -15.07 -3.72
C PHE A 13 -14.64 -15.29 -4.77
N ARG A 14 -14.37 -16.05 -5.83
CA ARG A 14 -15.36 -16.36 -6.87
C ARG A 14 -16.43 -17.33 -6.37
N VAL A 15 -16.06 -18.35 -5.59
CA VAL A 15 -17.00 -19.32 -5.00
C VAL A 15 -17.90 -18.66 -3.96
N LYS A 16 -17.43 -17.59 -3.28
CA LYS A 16 -18.27 -16.77 -2.39
C LYS A 16 -19.40 -16.03 -3.11
N SER A 17 -19.36 -15.92 -4.44
CA SER A 17 -20.52 -15.44 -5.20
C SER A 17 -21.68 -16.44 -5.08
N PRO A 18 -22.87 -16.02 -4.61
CA PRO A 18 -24.04 -16.90 -4.49
C PRO A 18 -24.43 -17.56 -5.81
N LEU A 19 -24.22 -16.87 -6.94
CA LEU A 19 -24.53 -17.41 -8.26
C LEU A 19 -23.55 -18.50 -8.67
N ILE A 20 -22.25 -18.30 -8.44
CA ILE A 20 -21.21 -19.27 -8.83
C ILE A 20 -21.32 -20.53 -7.96
N SER A 21 -21.47 -20.38 -6.64
CA SER A 21 -21.68 -21.52 -5.73
C SER A 21 -22.95 -22.29 -6.08
N SER A 22 -24.08 -21.60 -6.31
CA SER A 22 -25.34 -22.25 -6.70
C SER A 22 -25.24 -22.93 -8.07
N PHE A 23 -24.51 -22.33 -9.02
CA PHE A 23 -24.23 -22.93 -10.32
C PHE A 23 -23.39 -24.20 -10.20
N LEU A 24 -22.32 -24.19 -9.41
CA LEU A 24 -21.48 -25.37 -9.19
C LEU A 24 -22.28 -26.50 -8.55
N ILE A 25 -23.08 -26.20 -7.53
CA ILE A 25 -23.94 -27.21 -6.88
C ILE A 25 -24.99 -27.74 -7.88
N ALA A 26 -25.69 -26.86 -8.59
CA ALA A 26 -26.66 -27.26 -9.61
C ALA A 26 -26.00 -28.07 -10.73
N TRP A 27 -24.79 -27.72 -11.13
CA TRP A 27 -24.02 -28.43 -12.14
C TRP A 27 -23.66 -29.84 -11.69
N LEU A 28 -23.17 -29.99 -10.45
CA LEU A 28 -22.87 -31.29 -9.86
C LEU A 28 -24.11 -32.18 -9.73
N VAL A 29 -25.25 -31.60 -9.35
CA VAL A 29 -26.52 -32.35 -9.21
C VAL A 29 -27.09 -32.76 -10.57
N ILE A 30 -27.08 -31.87 -11.57
CA ILE A 30 -27.65 -32.15 -12.89
C ILE A 30 -26.74 -33.07 -13.72
N ASN A 31 -25.42 -32.91 -13.60
CA ASN A 31 -24.43 -33.73 -14.32
C ASN A 31 -23.87 -34.84 -13.42
N TRP A 32 -24.68 -35.38 -12.51
CA TRP A 32 -24.23 -36.36 -11.52
C TRP A 32 -23.63 -37.61 -12.17
N GLU A 33 -24.17 -38.11 -13.30
CA GLU A 33 -23.63 -39.26 -14.02
C GLU A 33 -22.17 -39.06 -14.44
N VAL A 34 -21.83 -37.86 -14.91
CA VAL A 34 -20.46 -37.50 -15.27
C VAL A 34 -19.58 -37.41 -14.03
N VAL A 35 -20.05 -36.78 -12.95
CA VAL A 35 -19.29 -36.63 -11.70
C VAL A 35 -18.98 -38.00 -11.09
N PHE A 36 -20.00 -38.85 -10.97
CA PHE A 36 -19.85 -40.19 -10.41
C PHE A 36 -19.02 -41.10 -11.32
N GLY A 37 -19.25 -41.10 -12.63
CA GLY A 37 -18.48 -41.91 -13.56
C GLY A 37 -17.00 -41.50 -13.64
N VAL A 38 -16.69 -40.21 -13.51
CA VAL A 38 -15.30 -39.73 -13.49
C VAL A 38 -14.61 -40.03 -12.15
N LEU A 39 -15.29 -39.76 -11.02
CA LEU A 39 -14.67 -39.85 -9.69
C LEU A 39 -14.67 -41.25 -9.09
N LEU A 40 -15.77 -42.01 -9.24
CA LEU A 40 -15.94 -43.29 -8.53
C LEU A 40 -15.69 -44.52 -9.40
N TYR A 41 -15.90 -44.44 -10.72
CA TYR A 41 -15.76 -45.61 -11.58
C TYR A 41 -14.31 -45.82 -12.07
N SER A 42 -13.89 -47.08 -12.07
CA SER A 42 -12.66 -47.51 -12.75
C SER A 42 -12.90 -47.55 -14.27
N ASN A 43 -11.81 -47.46 -15.05
CA ASN A 43 -11.93 -47.53 -16.51
C ASN A 43 -12.51 -48.88 -16.99
N GLU A 44 -12.23 -49.97 -16.28
CA GLU A 44 -12.75 -51.31 -16.59
C GLU A 44 -14.27 -51.38 -16.40
N ALA A 45 -14.79 -50.81 -15.31
CA ALA A 45 -16.24 -50.75 -15.06
C ALA A 45 -16.96 -49.91 -16.13
N LEU A 46 -16.38 -48.77 -16.53
CA LEU A 46 -16.94 -47.95 -17.61
C LEU A 46 -16.97 -48.67 -18.96
N VAL A 47 -15.93 -49.46 -19.27
CA VAL A 47 -15.89 -50.28 -20.49
C VAL A 47 -16.94 -51.37 -20.46
N ALA A 48 -17.19 -51.97 -19.29
CA ALA A 48 -18.28 -52.94 -19.11
C ALA A 48 -19.67 -52.32 -19.36
N ASP A 49 -19.86 -51.05 -18.99
CA ASP A 49 -21.09 -50.28 -19.23
C ASP A 49 -21.21 -49.73 -20.67
N GLY A 50 -20.26 -50.06 -21.55
CA GLY A 50 -20.28 -49.70 -22.97
C GLY A 50 -19.59 -48.39 -23.34
N PHE A 51 -18.93 -47.72 -22.39
CA PHE A 51 -18.15 -46.51 -22.67
C PHE A 51 -16.69 -46.84 -23.01
N LYS A 52 -16.14 -46.22 -24.06
CA LYS A 52 -14.75 -46.51 -24.46
C LYS A 52 -13.71 -45.95 -23.48
N SER A 53 -14.05 -44.85 -22.79
CA SER A 53 -13.20 -44.17 -21.83
C SER A 53 -14.00 -43.16 -21.00
N LYS A 54 -13.41 -42.61 -19.93
CA LYS A 54 -13.98 -41.48 -19.18
C LYS A 54 -14.27 -40.26 -20.05
N ILE A 55 -13.46 -40.03 -21.09
CA ILE A 55 -13.67 -38.92 -22.04
C ILE A 55 -14.91 -39.17 -22.90
N ASP A 56 -15.15 -40.42 -23.27
CA ASP A 56 -16.31 -40.83 -24.05
C ASP A 56 -17.61 -40.62 -23.25
N LEU A 57 -17.62 -40.99 -21.97
CA LEU A 57 -18.69 -40.69 -21.02
C LEU A 57 -18.98 -39.17 -20.99
N VAL A 58 -17.96 -38.34 -20.76
CA VAL A 58 -18.15 -36.88 -20.72
C VAL A 58 -18.72 -36.37 -22.05
N ARG A 59 -18.19 -36.84 -23.19
CA ARG A 59 -18.66 -36.40 -24.51
C ARG A 59 -20.13 -36.75 -24.74
N GLN A 60 -20.56 -37.96 -24.39
CA GLN A 60 -21.93 -38.40 -24.57
C GLN A 60 -22.92 -37.56 -23.75
N TYR A 61 -22.52 -37.14 -22.55
CA TYR A 61 -23.35 -36.32 -21.66
C TYR A 61 -23.10 -34.80 -21.75
N SER A 62 -22.14 -34.36 -22.58
CA SER A 62 -21.74 -32.94 -22.74
C SER A 62 -22.69 -32.09 -23.59
N SER A 63 -23.98 -32.44 -23.65
CA SER A 63 -24.95 -31.60 -24.35
C SER A 63 -24.98 -30.20 -23.72
N VAL A 64 -24.70 -29.16 -24.53
CA VAL A 64 -24.59 -27.76 -24.08
C VAL A 64 -25.78 -27.33 -23.21
N LYS A 65 -26.97 -27.84 -23.52
CA LYS A 65 -28.20 -27.58 -22.78
C LYS A 65 -28.14 -28.08 -21.33
N TYR A 66 -27.71 -29.32 -21.12
CA TYR A 66 -27.67 -29.97 -19.80
C TYR A 66 -26.42 -29.58 -19.03
N PHE A 67 -25.31 -29.38 -19.74
CA PHE A 67 -24.02 -29.07 -19.15
C PHE A 67 -23.91 -27.62 -18.68
N PHE A 68 -24.56 -26.66 -19.37
CA PHE A 68 -24.43 -25.23 -19.05
C PHE A 68 -25.78 -24.58 -18.73
N TRP A 69 -26.75 -24.65 -19.65
CA TRP A 69 -27.99 -23.87 -19.52
C TRP A 69 -28.89 -24.33 -18.38
N MET A 70 -29.05 -25.64 -18.16
CA MET A 70 -29.87 -26.16 -17.06
C MET A 70 -29.31 -25.80 -15.67
N PRO A 71 -28.02 -26.01 -15.36
CA PRO A 71 -27.41 -25.55 -14.12
C PRO A 71 -27.49 -24.04 -13.94
N LEU A 72 -27.30 -23.26 -15.01
CA LEU A 72 -27.42 -21.80 -14.96
C LEU A 72 -28.85 -21.36 -14.64
N ALA A 73 -29.86 -21.93 -15.31
CA ALA A 73 -31.26 -21.64 -15.03
C ALA A 73 -31.65 -22.03 -13.60
N SER A 74 -31.22 -23.21 -13.14
CA SER A 74 -31.45 -23.68 -11.76
C SER A 74 -30.80 -22.76 -10.72
N ALA A 75 -29.56 -22.32 -10.98
CA ALA A 75 -28.84 -21.39 -10.11
C ALA A 75 -29.51 -20.01 -10.06
N LEU A 76 -29.98 -19.49 -11.20
CA LEU A 76 -30.72 -18.24 -11.23
C LEU A 76 -32.03 -18.36 -10.45
N VAL A 77 -32.81 -19.42 -10.69
CA VAL A 77 -34.03 -19.67 -9.93
C VAL A 77 -33.72 -19.75 -8.44
N TYR A 78 -32.68 -20.48 -8.02
CA TYR A 78 -32.30 -20.55 -6.62
C TYR A 78 -31.93 -19.18 -6.04
N VAL A 79 -31.05 -18.41 -6.70
CA VAL A 79 -30.61 -17.09 -6.22
C VAL A 79 -31.78 -16.11 -6.11
N PHE A 80 -32.74 -16.14 -7.04
CA PHE A 80 -33.90 -15.25 -7.01
C PHE A 80 -35.01 -15.73 -6.08
N VAL A 81 -35.30 -17.03 -6.01
CA VAL A 81 -36.41 -17.59 -5.22
C VAL A 81 -36.03 -17.78 -3.75
N PHE A 82 -34.78 -18.11 -3.45
CA PHE A 82 -34.33 -18.40 -2.09
C PHE A 82 -34.54 -17.24 -1.09
N PRO A 83 -34.28 -15.96 -1.44
CA PRO A 83 -34.63 -14.84 -0.56
C PRO A 83 -36.11 -14.82 -0.17
N PHE A 84 -37.03 -15.08 -1.11
CA PHE A 84 -38.46 -15.12 -0.84
C PHE A 84 -38.84 -16.29 0.07
N VAL A 85 -38.27 -17.48 -0.17
CA VAL A 85 -38.47 -18.64 0.71
C VAL A 85 -37.98 -18.33 2.12
N ARG A 86 -36.79 -17.71 2.26
CA ARG A 86 -36.22 -17.32 3.55
C ARG A 86 -37.12 -16.32 4.29
N TYR A 87 -37.62 -15.30 3.59
CA TYR A 87 -38.58 -14.36 4.17
C TYR A 87 -39.89 -15.03 4.56
N GLY A 88 -40.39 -15.97 3.75
CA GLY A 88 -41.56 -16.77 4.08
C GLY A 88 -41.38 -17.57 5.38
N ILE A 89 -40.21 -18.21 5.55
CA ILE A 89 -39.88 -18.95 6.78
C ILE A 89 -39.83 -17.99 7.99
N GLN A 90 -39.18 -16.84 7.86
CA GLN A 90 -39.11 -15.85 8.95
C GLN A 90 -40.50 -15.31 9.33
N PHE A 91 -41.32 -14.99 8.33
CA PHE A 91 -42.68 -14.55 8.54
C PHE A 91 -43.52 -15.62 9.25
N PHE A 92 -43.41 -16.87 8.80
CA PHE A 92 -44.08 -18.00 9.43
C PHE A 92 -43.66 -18.18 10.89
N GLN A 93 -42.35 -18.12 11.18
CA GLN A 93 -41.84 -18.20 12.55
C GLN A 93 -42.35 -17.04 13.43
N ALA A 94 -42.33 -15.81 12.92
CA ALA A 94 -42.85 -14.65 13.64
C ALA A 94 -44.35 -14.78 13.92
N TRP A 95 -45.12 -15.30 12.96
CA TRP A 95 -46.53 -15.57 13.11
C TRP A 95 -46.81 -16.64 14.17
N VAL A 96 -46.10 -17.77 14.15
CA VAL A 96 -46.20 -18.83 15.15
C VAL A 96 -45.86 -18.29 16.55
N ASN A 97 -44.79 -17.50 16.69
CA ASN A 97 -44.40 -16.91 17.97
C ASN A 97 -45.44 -15.90 18.49
N LYS A 98 -46.00 -15.07 17.61
CA LYS A 98 -47.07 -14.14 17.97
C LYS A 98 -48.32 -14.89 18.42
N TRP A 99 -48.66 -15.98 17.76
CA TRP A 99 -49.81 -16.79 18.12
C TRP A 99 -49.59 -17.54 19.45
N GLY A 100 -48.42 -18.13 19.66
CA GLY A 100 -48.07 -18.78 20.92
C GLY A 100 -48.07 -17.81 22.12
N SER A 101 -47.55 -16.60 21.91
CA SER A 101 -47.56 -15.56 22.95
C SER A 101 -48.96 -15.02 23.25
N SER A 102 -49.84 -14.85 22.24
CA SER A 102 -51.21 -14.41 22.49
C SER A 102 -52.04 -15.46 23.24
N ILE A 103 -51.87 -16.74 22.92
CA ILE A 103 -52.50 -17.85 23.66
C ILE A 103 -51.98 -17.87 25.10
N SER A 104 -50.66 -17.80 25.29
CA SER A 104 -50.05 -17.77 26.62
C SER A 104 -50.56 -16.61 27.46
N LEU A 105 -50.72 -15.43 26.86
CA LEU A 105 -51.26 -14.24 27.51
C LEU A 105 -52.75 -14.36 27.82
N ALA A 106 -53.56 -14.98 26.95
CA ALA A 106 -54.97 -15.24 27.18
C ALA A 106 -55.19 -16.22 28.35
N ILE A 107 -54.39 -17.30 28.42
CA ILE A 107 -54.39 -18.24 29.55
C ILE A 107 -53.92 -17.54 30.83
N SER A 108 -52.87 -16.71 30.74
CA SER A 108 -52.32 -15.97 31.88
C SER A 108 -53.22 -14.84 32.38
N LYS A 109 -54.18 -14.33 31.60
CA LYS A 109 -55.14 -13.30 32.07
C LYS A 109 -56.13 -13.85 33.09
N ASN A 110 -56.44 -15.14 33.03
CA ASN A 110 -57.36 -15.80 33.97
C ASN A 110 -56.64 -16.49 35.13
N GLY A 111 -55.33 -16.74 35.02
CA GLY A 111 -54.50 -17.20 36.12
C GLY A 111 -53.88 -16.02 36.84
N SER A 112 -53.98 -15.94 38.17
CA SER A 112 -53.14 -14.99 38.92
C SER A 112 -51.66 -15.28 38.58
N ILE A 113 -50.93 -14.29 38.07
CA ILE A 113 -49.50 -14.44 37.83
C ILE A 113 -48.88 -14.79 39.17
N SER A 114 -48.26 -15.97 39.27
CA SER A 114 -47.62 -16.38 40.51
C SER A 114 -46.57 -15.34 40.89
N LEU A 115 -46.53 -14.98 42.18
CA LEU A 115 -45.55 -14.04 42.72
C LEU A 115 -44.11 -14.41 42.29
N SER A 116 -43.81 -15.71 42.18
CA SER A 116 -42.54 -16.22 41.66
C SER A 116 -42.20 -15.73 40.25
N LYS A 117 -43.17 -15.75 39.32
CA LYS A 117 -42.96 -15.30 37.93
C LYS A 117 -42.77 -13.79 37.85
N TYR A 118 -43.47 -13.02 38.69
CA TYR A 118 -43.23 -11.57 38.81
C TYR A 118 -41.82 -11.27 39.33
N MET A 119 -41.38 -11.99 40.37
CA MET A 119 -40.03 -11.83 40.94
C MET A 119 -38.93 -12.22 39.94
N GLU A 120 -39.13 -13.29 39.18
CA GLU A 120 -38.22 -13.70 38.11
C GLU A 120 -38.14 -12.64 37.01
N LEU A 121 -39.29 -12.14 36.53
CA LEU A 121 -39.33 -11.11 35.51
C LEU A 121 -38.64 -9.83 35.98
N ARG A 122 -38.89 -9.41 37.23
CA ARG A 122 -38.20 -8.26 37.84
C ARG A 122 -36.69 -8.46 37.92
N LYS A 123 -36.23 -9.68 38.23
CA LYS A 123 -34.80 -10.02 38.26
C LYS A 123 -34.19 -9.97 36.86
N ASP A 124 -34.87 -10.50 35.84
CA ASP A 124 -34.42 -10.43 34.43
C ASP A 124 -34.35 -8.98 33.95
N TYR A 125 -35.38 -8.17 34.24
CA TYR A 125 -35.36 -6.73 33.93
C TYR A 125 -34.18 -6.03 34.60
N SER A 126 -33.95 -6.26 35.89
CA SER A 126 -32.82 -5.67 36.61
C SER A 126 -31.47 -6.10 36.01
N ALA A 127 -31.32 -7.37 35.62
CA ALA A 127 -30.10 -7.87 35.01
C ALA A 127 -29.84 -7.21 33.65
N ARG A 128 -30.88 -7.11 32.80
CA ARG A 128 -30.78 -6.43 31.49
C ARG A 128 -30.47 -4.95 31.63
N THR A 129 -31.09 -4.27 32.61
CA THR A 129 -30.78 -2.86 32.89
C THR A 129 -29.33 -2.68 33.31
N ASN A 130 -28.79 -3.56 34.16
CA ASN A 130 -27.38 -3.50 34.56
C ASN A 130 -26.43 -3.74 33.38
N ILE A 131 -26.73 -4.71 32.51
CA ILE A 131 -25.94 -4.96 31.28
C ILE A 131 -25.98 -3.72 30.37
N LEU A 132 -27.14 -3.08 30.24
CA LEU A 132 -27.30 -1.89 29.41
C LEU A 132 -26.53 -0.69 29.97
N LEU A 133 -26.51 -0.51 31.29
CA LEU A 133 -25.70 0.52 31.95
C LEU A 133 -24.20 0.27 31.73
N GLU A 134 -23.73 -0.97 31.87
CA GLU A 134 -22.33 -1.34 31.61
C GLU A 134 -21.96 -1.08 30.13
N LEU A 135 -22.87 -1.35 29.20
CA LEU A 135 -22.64 -1.10 27.77
C LEU A 135 -22.57 0.39 27.46
N ILE A 136 -23.42 1.22 28.08
CA ILE A 136 -23.38 2.68 27.95
C ILE A 136 -22.06 3.23 28.51
N GLU A 137 -21.61 2.72 29.66
CA GLU A 137 -20.34 3.13 30.25
C GLU A 137 -19.16 2.77 29.33
N LYS A 138 -19.15 1.55 28.78
CA LYS A 138 -18.15 1.14 27.78
C LYS A 138 -18.19 2.01 26.53
N GLU A 139 -19.37 2.30 25.98
CA GLU A 139 -19.52 3.15 24.80
C GLU A 139 -19.02 4.58 25.06
N SER A 140 -19.33 5.14 26.24
CA SER A 140 -18.81 6.44 26.67
C SER A 140 -17.28 6.43 26.77
N SER A 141 -16.68 5.37 27.35
CA SER A 141 -15.23 5.24 27.43
C SER A 141 -14.57 5.14 26.05
N PHE A 142 -15.18 4.41 25.10
CA PHE A 142 -14.69 4.33 23.73
C PHE A 142 -14.83 5.65 22.98
N SER A 143 -15.92 6.38 23.19
CA SER A 143 -16.11 7.72 22.63
C SER A 143 -15.00 8.67 23.09
N ASN A 144 -14.70 8.69 24.39
CA ASN A 144 -13.64 9.52 24.96
C ASN A 144 -12.25 9.13 24.41
N LEU A 145 -11.97 7.82 24.30
CA LEU A 145 -10.72 7.33 23.73
C LEU A 145 -10.57 7.73 22.25
N ASN A 146 -11.65 7.65 21.47
CA ASN A 146 -11.64 8.00 20.06
C ASN A 146 -11.44 9.51 19.85
N GLU A 147 -12.02 10.34 20.72
CA GLU A 147 -11.78 11.78 20.73
C GLU A 147 -10.31 12.11 21.01
N GLU A 148 -9.71 11.47 22.03
CA GLU A 148 -8.29 11.65 22.37
C GLU A 148 -7.37 11.19 21.23
N LEU A 149 -7.63 10.03 20.63
CA LEU A 149 -6.87 9.55 19.47
C LEU A 149 -6.98 10.51 18.28
N THR A 150 -8.17 11.06 18.03
CA THR A 150 -8.39 12.05 16.96
C THR A 150 -7.56 13.32 17.21
N LYS A 151 -7.49 13.76 18.47
CA LYS A 151 -6.67 14.91 18.87
C LYS A 151 -5.17 14.63 18.66
N GLN A 152 -4.68 13.47 19.07
CA GLN A 152 -3.28 13.06 18.85
C GLN A 152 -2.93 12.99 17.36
N VAL A 153 -3.81 12.43 16.53
CA VAL A 153 -3.62 12.39 15.06
C VAL A 153 -3.55 13.80 14.48
N SER A 154 -4.36 14.74 14.96
CA SER A 154 -4.32 16.13 14.53
C SER A 154 -2.98 16.80 14.88
N ILE A 155 -2.50 16.61 16.11
CA ILE A 155 -1.20 17.13 16.58
C ILE A 155 -0.06 16.56 15.73
N MET A 156 -0.01 15.24 15.54
CA MET A 156 1.04 14.59 14.73
C MET A 156 1.03 15.08 13.27
N LYS A 157 -0.14 15.34 12.69
CA LYS A 157 -0.24 15.92 11.33
C LYS A 157 0.32 17.33 11.27
N GLN A 158 0.07 18.16 12.28
CA GLN A 158 0.62 19.51 12.37
C GLN A 158 2.15 19.48 12.52
N GLU A 159 2.67 18.63 13.41
CA GLU A 159 4.11 18.45 13.60
C GLU A 159 4.81 17.94 12.35
N LYS A 160 4.20 16.98 11.64
CA LYS A 160 4.69 16.48 10.36
C LYS A 160 4.77 17.61 9.33
N SER A 161 3.70 18.38 9.17
CA SER A 161 3.66 19.52 8.23
C SER A 161 4.73 20.56 8.56
N LYS A 162 4.90 20.88 9.85
CA LYS A 162 5.97 21.79 10.31
C LYS A 162 7.35 21.27 9.95
N THR A 163 7.62 19.99 10.21
CA THR A 163 8.90 19.33 9.90
C THR A 163 9.16 19.29 8.38
N GLU A 164 8.13 19.01 7.57
CA GLU A 164 8.23 19.03 6.10
C GLU A 164 8.54 20.43 5.57
N ASN A 165 7.93 21.48 6.15
CA ASN A 165 8.21 22.86 5.80
C ASN A 165 9.64 23.28 6.21
N GLU A 166 10.07 22.92 7.41
CA GLU A 166 11.44 23.15 7.88
C GLU A 166 12.45 22.44 6.96
N LEU A 167 12.22 21.16 6.64
CA LEU A 167 13.06 20.40 5.73
C LEU A 167 13.12 21.03 4.34
N THR A 168 12.00 21.52 3.82
CA THR A 168 11.94 22.20 2.52
C THR A 168 12.74 23.50 2.57
N SER A 169 12.58 24.31 3.63
CA SER A 169 13.34 25.55 3.81
C SER A 169 14.85 25.28 3.96
N LEU A 170 15.24 24.20 4.63
CA LEU A 170 16.63 23.78 4.76
C LEU A 170 17.18 23.27 3.42
N LYS A 171 16.40 22.55 2.62
CA LYS A 171 16.80 22.16 1.25
C LYS A 171 17.02 23.37 0.35
N GLU A 172 16.13 24.35 0.41
CA GLU A 172 16.26 25.61 -0.32
C GLU A 172 17.50 26.41 0.10
N LYS A 173 17.81 26.44 1.41
CA LYS A 173 19.00 27.11 1.95
C LYS A 173 20.30 26.35 1.69
N SER A 174 20.31 25.03 1.81
CA SER A 174 21.53 24.22 1.86
C SER A 174 22.11 23.86 0.50
N ALA A 175 21.28 23.55 -0.50
CA ALA A 175 21.79 22.67 -1.53
C ALA A 175 22.56 23.36 -2.67
N LYS A 176 22.25 24.62 -3.04
CA LYS A 176 22.70 25.14 -4.35
C LYS A 176 23.02 26.62 -4.39
N LYS A 177 22.23 27.47 -3.74
CA LYS A 177 22.42 28.92 -3.78
C LYS A 177 23.69 29.41 -3.09
N ILE A 178 24.23 28.66 -2.13
CA ILE A 178 25.47 29.03 -1.43
C ILE A 178 26.65 29.09 -2.41
N PHE A 179 26.67 28.19 -3.38
CA PHE A 179 27.74 28.14 -4.39
C PHE A 179 27.44 29.01 -5.61
N GLU A 180 26.24 29.58 -5.74
CA GLU A 180 25.91 30.45 -6.86
C GLU A 180 26.68 31.77 -6.77
N GLY A 181 27.41 32.10 -7.82
CA GLY A 181 28.22 33.31 -7.87
C GLY A 181 29.46 33.19 -8.73
N TYR A 182 30.19 34.30 -8.81
CA TYR A 182 31.52 34.32 -9.40
C TYR A 182 32.54 33.89 -8.35
N TRP A 183 33.46 33.05 -8.77
CA TRP A 183 34.53 32.50 -7.96
C TRP A 183 35.83 32.66 -8.71
N LYS A 184 36.88 32.89 -7.96
CA LYS A 184 38.25 32.98 -8.43
C LYS A 184 38.95 31.66 -8.15
N LEU A 185 39.29 30.93 -9.21
CA LEU A 185 40.10 29.72 -9.17
C LEU A 185 41.57 30.10 -9.30
N THR A 186 42.39 29.65 -8.36
CA THR A 186 43.85 29.81 -8.42
C THR A 186 44.51 28.46 -8.62
N PHE A 187 45.26 28.30 -9.71
CA PHE A 187 46.08 27.12 -10.01
C PHE A 187 47.54 27.43 -9.69
N HIS A 188 48.22 26.54 -8.97
CA HIS A 188 49.69 26.53 -8.96
C HIS A 188 50.18 25.39 -9.84
N ASP A 189 51.06 25.75 -10.78
CA ASP A 189 51.79 24.78 -11.56
C ASP A 189 52.84 24.11 -10.66
N VAL A 190 52.82 22.78 -10.61
CA VAL A 190 53.75 21.98 -9.80
C VAL A 190 55.15 21.97 -10.42
N ASN A 191 55.25 22.23 -11.72
CA ASN A 191 56.49 22.11 -12.48
C ASN A 191 57.14 23.45 -12.81
N ALA A 192 56.50 24.57 -12.49
CA ALA A 192 57.07 25.89 -12.72
C ALA A 192 57.92 26.32 -11.51
N ASP A 193 59.25 26.32 -11.66
CA ASP A 193 60.21 26.91 -10.70
C ASP A 193 60.02 28.43 -10.50
N ILE A 194 59.06 29.04 -11.19
CA ILE A 194 58.67 30.44 -11.07
C ILE A 194 57.26 30.47 -10.50
N ALA A 195 57.09 31.14 -9.36
CA ALA A 195 55.86 31.26 -8.56
C ALA A 195 54.70 32.00 -9.26
N GLY A 196 54.35 31.60 -10.49
CA GLY A 196 53.20 32.10 -11.23
C GLY A 196 51.96 31.31 -10.85
N SER A 197 51.01 31.96 -10.17
CA SER A 197 49.67 31.41 -10.02
C SER A 197 48.81 31.84 -11.20
N ILE A 198 48.11 30.89 -11.83
CA ILE A 198 47.14 31.20 -12.88
C ILE A 198 45.79 31.40 -12.20
N GLN A 199 45.23 32.59 -12.33
CA GLN A 199 43.91 32.92 -11.82
C GLN A 199 42.87 32.86 -12.94
N ARG A 200 41.77 32.13 -12.72
CA ARG A 200 40.63 32.06 -13.64
C ARG A 200 39.35 32.40 -12.91
N ARG A 201 38.50 33.20 -13.53
CA ARG A 201 37.16 33.48 -13.02
C ARG A 201 36.21 32.39 -13.48
N VAL A 202 35.44 31.81 -12.57
CA VAL A 202 34.36 30.86 -12.89
C VAL A 202 33.05 31.33 -12.31
N LEU A 203 31.98 31.05 -13.03
CA LEU A 203 30.61 31.26 -12.57
C LEU A 203 30.03 29.89 -12.24
N ILE A 204 29.60 29.71 -11.00
CA ILE A 204 28.81 28.54 -10.61
C ILE A 204 27.34 28.97 -10.66
N ASN A 205 26.55 28.29 -11.47
CA ASN A 205 25.12 28.56 -11.59
C ASN A 205 24.36 27.25 -11.83
N SER A 206 23.35 26.95 -11.00
CA SER A 206 22.39 25.86 -11.24
C SER A 206 23.06 24.50 -11.55
N ASN A 207 24.06 24.11 -10.73
CA ASN A 207 24.90 22.91 -10.88
C ASN A 207 25.93 22.95 -12.01
N SER A 208 26.09 24.04 -12.72
CA SER A 208 27.06 24.14 -13.81
C SER A 208 28.17 25.11 -13.45
N ILE A 209 29.42 24.74 -13.75
CA ILE A 209 30.61 25.56 -13.57
C ILE A 209 31.02 26.06 -14.95
N TYR A 210 30.95 27.38 -15.14
CA TYR A 210 31.30 28.05 -16.39
C TYR A 210 32.62 28.80 -16.24
N LEU A 211 33.45 28.77 -17.28
CA LEU A 211 34.59 29.69 -17.39
C LEU A 211 34.09 31.08 -17.76
N ALA A 212 34.37 32.07 -16.92
CA ALA A 212 34.08 33.46 -17.22
C ALA A 212 35.29 34.08 -17.93
N ASN A 213 35.32 33.99 -19.26
CA ASN A 213 36.28 34.73 -20.07
C ASN A 213 35.89 36.21 -20.10
N THR A 214 36.83 37.10 -20.48
CA THR A 214 36.65 38.56 -20.58
C THR A 214 35.65 39.01 -21.68
N GLY A 215 34.81 38.12 -22.20
CA GLY A 215 33.72 38.41 -23.14
C GLY A 215 32.42 37.69 -22.75
N GLU A 216 31.32 37.97 -23.45
CA GLU A 216 29.98 37.44 -23.12
C GLU A 216 29.85 35.90 -23.26
N HIS A 217 30.83 35.23 -23.87
CA HIS A 217 30.81 33.78 -24.05
C HIS A 217 31.24 33.03 -22.79
N ARG A 218 30.29 32.30 -22.21
CA ARG A 218 30.50 31.37 -21.09
C ARG A 218 30.71 29.97 -21.64
N GLN A 219 31.83 29.35 -21.29
CA GLN A 219 32.11 27.96 -21.65
C GLN A 219 31.78 27.06 -20.46
N LEU A 220 30.87 26.10 -20.63
CA LEU A 220 30.59 25.08 -19.62
C LEU A 220 31.82 24.17 -19.46
N ILE A 221 32.34 24.04 -18.24
CA ILE A 221 33.50 23.19 -17.95
C ILE A 221 33.06 21.92 -17.23
N TYR A 222 32.23 22.06 -16.20
CA TYR A 222 31.80 20.94 -15.36
C TYR A 222 30.33 21.04 -14.98
N THR A 223 29.70 19.88 -14.78
CA THR A 223 28.39 19.76 -14.14
C THR A 223 28.52 19.05 -12.80
N ILE A 224 28.08 19.72 -11.74
CA ILE A 224 28.02 19.22 -10.37
C ILE A 224 26.88 18.20 -10.26
N GLN A 225 27.25 16.92 -10.17
CA GLN A 225 26.28 15.83 -9.99
C GLN A 225 25.83 15.70 -8.54
N ARG A 226 26.78 15.82 -7.61
CA ARG A 226 26.52 15.67 -6.18
C ARG A 226 27.48 16.55 -5.37
N ILE A 227 26.97 17.07 -4.27
CA ILE A 227 27.75 17.72 -3.22
C ILE A 227 27.58 16.88 -1.97
N GLY A 228 28.69 16.42 -1.39
CA GLY A 228 28.76 15.78 -0.08
C GLY A 228 29.36 16.74 0.93
N TYR A 229 29.01 16.57 2.19
CA TYR A 229 29.65 17.28 3.30
C TYR A 229 30.06 16.25 4.34
N ASN A 230 31.34 16.25 4.70
CA ASN A 230 31.88 15.42 5.76
C ASN A 230 31.88 16.23 7.06
N ALA A 231 30.96 15.91 7.97
CA ALA A 231 30.81 16.62 9.23
C ALA A 231 32.01 16.47 10.18
N MET A 232 32.86 15.43 10.01
CA MET A 232 34.02 15.21 10.88
C MET A 232 35.24 16.02 10.46
N SER A 233 35.50 16.13 9.16
CA SER A 233 36.63 16.91 8.63
C SER A 233 36.25 18.31 8.17
N TYR A 234 34.96 18.63 8.20
CA TYR A 234 34.37 19.85 7.63
C TYR A 234 34.58 20.00 6.11
N ASP A 235 34.94 18.91 5.42
CA ASP A 235 35.19 18.95 3.99
C ASP A 235 33.90 18.91 3.16
N ILE A 236 33.88 19.66 2.07
CA ILE A 236 32.84 19.61 1.03
C ILE A 236 33.39 18.82 -0.15
N ILE A 237 32.69 17.77 -0.56
CA ILE A 237 33.09 16.89 -1.66
C ILE A 237 32.19 17.15 -2.86
N PHE A 238 32.75 17.64 -3.96
CA PHE A 238 32.02 17.76 -5.22
C PHE A 238 32.29 16.53 -6.08
N ILE A 239 31.22 15.99 -6.65
CA ILE A 239 31.29 15.01 -7.74
C ILE A 239 30.94 15.77 -9.02
N LEU A 240 31.95 15.99 -9.85
CA LEU A 240 31.88 16.78 -11.08
C LEU A 240 31.91 15.86 -12.30
N LYS A 241 31.07 16.12 -13.32
CA LYS A 241 31.17 15.52 -14.65
C LYS A 241 31.79 16.55 -15.59
N ASP A 242 32.87 16.18 -16.27
CA ASP A 242 33.44 16.96 -17.38
C ASP A 242 32.62 16.71 -18.65
N GLU A 243 32.14 17.78 -19.27
CA GLU A 243 31.34 17.71 -20.48
C GLU A 243 32.16 17.37 -21.73
N GLN A 244 33.46 17.65 -21.73
CA GLN A 244 34.32 17.37 -22.89
C GLN A 244 34.76 15.91 -22.93
N ASN A 245 34.97 15.30 -21.77
CA ASN A 245 35.59 13.97 -21.66
C ASN A 245 34.68 12.89 -21.03
N GLU A 246 33.47 13.26 -20.61
CA GLU A 246 32.53 12.42 -19.83
C GLU A 246 33.09 11.81 -18.54
N LYS A 247 34.26 12.25 -18.08
CA LYS A 247 34.90 11.74 -16.87
C LYS A 247 34.26 12.33 -15.62
N VAL A 248 34.09 11.47 -14.60
CA VAL A 248 33.61 11.86 -13.28
C VAL A 248 34.81 12.09 -12.36
N PHE A 249 34.83 13.22 -11.67
CA PHE A 249 35.90 13.62 -10.77
C PHE A 249 35.36 13.85 -9.36
N HIS A 250 36.17 13.52 -8.36
CA HIS A 250 35.92 13.83 -6.96
C HIS A 250 36.85 14.95 -6.53
N GLN A 251 36.29 15.99 -5.92
CA GLN A 251 37.03 17.16 -5.51
C GLN A 251 36.70 17.50 -4.07
N ILE A 252 37.70 17.52 -3.19
CA ILE A 252 37.53 17.77 -1.75
C ILE A 252 37.95 19.21 -1.46
N PHE A 253 37.09 19.95 -0.78
CA PHE A 253 37.28 21.34 -0.40
C PHE A 253 37.25 21.45 1.12
N THR A 254 38.27 22.04 1.72
CA THR A 254 38.28 22.35 3.14
C THR A 254 37.99 23.85 3.30
N PRO A 255 36.88 24.24 3.95
CA PRO A 255 36.57 25.66 4.16
C PRO A 255 37.57 26.28 5.14
N MET A 256 38.16 27.41 4.74
CA MET A 256 38.90 28.28 5.66
C MET A 256 38.01 29.40 6.20
N ALA A 257 38.45 30.04 7.29
CA ALA A 257 37.70 31.10 7.98
C ALA A 257 37.35 32.33 7.12
N ASN A 258 37.97 32.49 5.94
CA ASN A 258 37.90 33.69 5.09
C ASN A 258 37.14 33.47 3.77
N GLU A 259 36.14 32.59 3.73
CA GLU A 259 35.37 32.25 2.51
C GLU A 259 36.22 31.70 1.33
N SER A 260 37.46 31.31 1.61
CA SER A 260 38.32 30.57 0.70
C SER A 260 38.20 29.07 0.98
N PHE A 261 38.15 28.28 -0.08
CA PHE A 261 38.21 26.82 0.03
C PHE A 261 39.52 26.31 -0.55
N ASP A 262 40.26 25.57 0.26
CA ASP A 262 41.48 24.91 -0.20
C ASP A 262 41.15 23.54 -0.76
N LEU A 263 41.75 23.23 -1.91
CA LEU A 263 41.50 21.97 -2.58
C LEU A 263 42.51 20.90 -2.24
N LEU A 264 42.03 19.74 -1.78
CA LEU A 264 42.85 18.55 -1.65
C LEU A 264 42.61 17.66 -2.87
N ARG A 265 43.52 17.72 -3.85
CA ARG A 265 43.45 16.89 -5.06
C ARG A 265 44.20 15.57 -4.84
N ASN A 266 43.59 14.48 -5.29
CA ASN A 266 44.28 13.21 -5.51
C ASN A 266 44.21 12.86 -7.01
N HIS A 267 45.06 13.48 -7.85
CA HIS A 267 45.64 12.83 -9.04
C HIS A 267 46.73 13.64 -9.76
N GLU A 268 47.70 12.86 -10.26
CA GLU A 268 49.12 13.11 -10.59
C GLU A 268 49.52 13.86 -11.88
N LYS A 269 48.65 14.47 -12.71
CA LYS A 269 49.14 14.91 -14.06
C LYS A 269 49.01 16.35 -14.53
N ASP A 270 48.13 17.19 -14.01
CA ASP A 270 48.02 18.57 -14.52
C ASP A 270 47.57 19.54 -13.42
N GLY A 271 48.55 20.18 -12.75
CA GLY A 271 48.37 21.30 -11.82
C GLY A 271 47.61 21.00 -10.52
N ILE A 272 48.06 21.59 -9.42
CA ILE A 272 47.25 21.62 -8.19
C ILE A 272 46.37 22.87 -8.33
N LEU A 273 45.06 22.70 -8.27
CA LEU A 273 44.16 23.82 -8.00
C LEU A 273 44.26 24.07 -6.50
N LEU A 274 44.65 25.25 -6.04
CA LEU A 274 44.89 25.47 -4.61
C LEU A 274 43.78 26.18 -3.89
N SER A 275 43.08 27.13 -4.53
CA SER A 275 42.02 27.85 -3.84
C SER A 275 40.87 28.26 -4.74
N LEU A 276 39.67 28.21 -4.15
CA LEU A 276 38.45 28.81 -4.67
C LEU A 276 38.05 29.93 -3.71
N GLU A 277 38.10 31.17 -4.17
CA GLU A 277 37.72 32.36 -3.40
C GLU A 277 36.48 33.01 -4.02
N ARG A 278 35.50 33.40 -3.21
CA ARG A 278 34.31 34.08 -3.73
C ARG A 278 34.67 35.51 -4.12
N GLU A 279 34.23 35.96 -5.29
CA GLU A 279 34.45 37.33 -5.79
C GLU A 279 33.27 38.25 -5.49
#